data_AF-A0A6P2ESA4-F1
#
_entry.id   AF-A0A6P2ESA4-F1
#
_cell.length_a   1.000
_cell.length_b   1.000
_cell.length_c   1.000
_cell.angle_alpha   90.00
_cell.angle_beta   90.00
_cell.angle_gamma   90.00
#
_symmetry.space_group_name_H-M   'P 1'
#
loop_
_entity.id
_entity.type
_entity.pdbx_description
1 polymer ?
#
loop_
_entity_poly.entity_id
_entity_poly.type
_entity_poly.pdbx_seq_one_letter_code
_entity_poly.pdbx_strand_id
1 'polypeptide(L)'
;MDAALNAHAGDPAAPAACAALLVAAPASGQGKTTVAAALARLHARQGRRVRAFKCGPDFLDPHWLALASGAPVHSLDLWMTGEADCRARLHAAASAAELVIVEGVMGLFDGSPSAADLAERFGLPVMAVIDAQAMAGTFGALAYGLQNFRPGLPWAGVLANRVAGERHAGMLKDALREPDQWLGALPRGTDFALPERHLGLVATGELGDAMARLDAAADALAATPLGRLPVEGLPRVRFDAVAPAQPAPSAPLLAGRTLAIARDAAFSFIYPANLDVLSALGAQLSFFSPLAGEVLPPCDAVWLPGGYPELHAGALAVHVALRESLARHVVQGKPVWAECGGMMALFDTLTTADGQAHRMWGLLPGHVRMHKRLAGLGPQQLTLGDATLRGHTFHFSSCETPLAPSAHTVRPGGGRTASAGEALYVQGPVRASYFHAWFDSSFAATARLFLPAPIGFDHG
;
A
#
# COMPACT_ATOMS: atom_id res chain seq x y z
N MET A 1 39.98 7.26 13.20
CA MET A 1 40.06 7.93 11.89
C MET A 1 39.07 7.22 10.98
N ASP A 2 37.90 7.75 10.64
CA ASP A 2 37.38 9.10 10.84
C ASP A 2 35.88 9.04 11.17
N ALA A 3 35.55 9.68 12.30
CA ALA A 3 34.22 10.15 12.60
C ALA A 3 33.96 11.38 11.73
N ALA A 4 33.43 11.17 10.52
CA ALA A 4 33.02 12.27 9.64
C ALA A 4 31.94 11.82 8.64
N LEU A 5 30.81 11.32 9.14
CA LEU A 5 29.56 11.15 8.38
C LEU A 5 28.34 11.46 9.26
N ASN A 6 28.38 12.58 10.00
CA ASN A 6 27.16 13.25 10.48
C ASN A 6 26.95 14.50 9.63
N ALA A 7 26.46 14.29 8.41
CA ALA A 7 25.93 15.37 7.60
C ALA A 7 24.64 15.85 8.26
N HIS A 8 24.65 17.10 8.75
CA HIS A 8 23.53 17.91 9.22
C HIS A 8 22.17 17.22 9.32
N ALA A 9 21.96 16.42 10.38
CA ALA A 9 20.61 16.20 10.87
C ALA A 9 20.19 17.50 11.54
N GLY A 10 19.32 18.28 10.90
CA GLY A 10 18.65 19.42 11.53
C GLY A 10 17.96 18.98 12.82
N ASP A 11 17.60 19.94 13.67
CA ASP A 11 16.83 19.66 14.88
C ASP A 11 15.57 18.85 14.51
N PRO A 12 15.39 17.61 15.02
CA PRO A 12 14.23 16.78 14.68
C PRO A 12 12.91 17.41 15.14
N ALA A 13 12.95 18.42 16.00
CA ALA A 13 11.80 19.21 16.42
C ALA A 13 11.50 20.42 15.50
N ALA A 14 12.38 20.74 14.54
CA ALA A 14 12.16 21.85 13.63
C ALA A 14 11.16 21.48 12.52
N PRO A 15 10.33 22.44 12.07
CA PRO A 15 9.49 22.24 10.89
C PRO A 15 10.32 22.03 9.63
N ALA A 16 9.89 21.12 8.77
CA ALA A 16 10.53 20.82 7.49
C ALA A 16 9.66 21.33 6.33
N ALA A 17 10.28 21.79 5.23
CA ALA A 17 9.54 22.24 4.05
C ALA A 17 10.23 21.82 2.76
N CYS A 18 9.48 21.18 1.87
CA CYS A 18 9.95 20.72 0.57
C CYS A 18 8.90 21.01 -0.52
N ALA A 19 9.22 20.75 -1.78
CA ALA A 19 8.19 20.66 -2.81
C ALA A 19 7.28 19.47 -2.51
N ALA A 20 5.96 19.65 -2.58
CA ALA A 20 5.02 18.56 -2.35
C ALA A 20 3.74 18.71 -3.19
N LEU A 21 3.25 17.59 -3.71
CA LEU A 21 2.03 17.51 -4.49
C LEU A 21 1.22 16.27 -4.13
N LEU A 22 -0.10 16.40 -4.16
CA LEU A 22 -1.01 15.25 -4.18
C LEU A 22 -1.54 15.02 -5.59
N VAL A 23 -1.24 13.87 -6.19
CA VAL A 23 -1.71 13.47 -7.51
C VAL A 23 -3.07 12.79 -7.38
N ALA A 24 -4.15 13.46 -7.75
CA ALA A 24 -5.52 12.93 -7.67
C ALA A 24 -6.17 12.81 -9.04
N ALA A 25 -7.41 12.33 -9.07
CA ALA A 25 -8.21 12.21 -10.28
C ALA A 25 -9.70 12.23 -9.94
N PRO A 26 -10.61 12.44 -10.92
CA PRO A 26 -12.05 12.33 -10.68
C PRO A 26 -12.53 10.92 -10.38
N ALA A 27 -11.77 9.88 -10.76
CA ALA A 27 -12.09 8.48 -10.53
C ALA A 27 -10.84 7.57 -10.63
N SER A 28 -11.01 6.27 -10.37
CA SER A 28 -10.02 5.24 -10.72
C SER A 28 -9.82 5.13 -12.24
N GLY A 29 -8.68 4.59 -12.68
CA GLY A 29 -8.39 4.34 -14.11
C GLY A 29 -8.05 5.59 -14.95
N GLN A 30 -7.92 6.77 -14.32
CA GLN A 30 -7.59 8.05 -14.98
C GLN A 30 -6.09 8.23 -15.26
N GLY A 31 -5.24 7.34 -14.71
CA GLY A 31 -3.78 7.36 -14.89
C GLY A 31 -2.98 8.07 -13.78
N LYS A 32 -3.55 8.21 -12.57
CA LYS A 32 -2.86 8.80 -11.39
C LYS A 32 -1.49 8.17 -11.16
N THR A 33 -1.44 6.84 -11.05
CA THR A 33 -0.22 6.09 -10.72
C THR A 33 0.84 6.27 -11.81
N THR A 34 0.46 6.25 -13.09
CA THR A 34 1.37 6.53 -14.21
C THR A 34 1.97 7.93 -14.11
N VAL A 35 1.15 8.96 -13.85
CA VAL A 35 1.63 10.35 -13.76
C VAL A 35 2.49 10.55 -12.52
N ALA A 36 2.08 10.02 -11.37
CA ALA A 36 2.84 10.10 -10.12
C ALA A 36 4.21 9.40 -10.26
N ALA A 37 4.24 8.21 -10.86
CA ALA A 37 5.47 7.48 -11.12
C ALA A 37 6.35 8.17 -12.18
N ALA A 38 5.76 8.73 -13.24
CA ALA A 38 6.49 9.52 -14.24
C ALA A 38 7.16 10.75 -13.61
N LEU A 39 6.44 11.47 -12.74
CA LEU A 39 6.97 12.64 -12.03
C LEU A 39 8.09 12.22 -11.07
N ALA A 40 7.90 11.15 -10.30
CA ALA A 40 8.92 10.62 -9.41
C ALA A 40 10.18 10.21 -10.19
N ARG A 41 10.01 9.47 -11.29
CA ARG A 41 11.11 8.99 -12.13
C ARG A 41 11.85 10.14 -12.80
N LEU A 42 11.13 11.14 -13.31
CA LEU A 42 11.71 12.33 -13.94
C LEU A 42 12.66 13.05 -12.98
N HIS A 43 12.21 13.35 -11.76
CA HIS A 43 13.05 14.05 -10.78
C HIS A 43 14.17 13.17 -10.21
N ALA A 44 13.93 11.86 -10.03
CA ALA A 44 14.96 10.92 -9.60
C ALA A 44 16.09 10.79 -10.64
N ARG A 45 15.78 10.74 -11.94
CA ARG A 45 16.77 10.77 -13.04
C ARG A 45 17.60 12.04 -13.07
N GLN A 46 17.06 13.13 -12.56
CA GLN A 46 17.77 14.41 -12.40
C GLN A 46 18.60 14.47 -11.11
N GLY A 47 18.75 13.35 -10.39
CA GLY A 47 19.58 13.24 -9.19
C GLY A 47 18.91 13.72 -7.90
N ARG A 48 17.61 14.06 -7.93
CA ARG A 48 16.91 14.57 -6.74
C ARG A 48 16.46 13.46 -5.81
N ARG A 49 16.42 13.77 -4.52
CA ARG A 49 15.82 12.89 -3.51
C ARG A 49 14.29 13.02 -3.56
N VAL A 50 13.64 12.01 -4.09
CA VAL A 50 12.17 11.91 -4.14
C VAL A 50 11.67 10.96 -3.05
N ARG A 51 10.56 11.31 -2.40
CA ARG A 51 9.80 10.40 -1.54
C ARG A 51 8.36 10.34 -2.02
N ALA A 52 7.87 9.13 -2.21
CA ALA A 52 6.49 8.92 -2.63
C ALA A 52 5.67 8.27 -1.51
N PHE A 53 4.40 8.61 -1.47
CA PHE A 53 3.39 8.03 -0.58
C PHE A 53 2.18 7.64 -1.39
N LYS A 54 1.41 6.69 -0.85
CA LYS A 54 0.14 6.25 -1.41
C LYS A 54 -0.98 6.52 -0.43
N CYS A 55 -2.02 7.23 -0.85
CA CYS A 55 -3.23 7.35 -0.04
C CYS A 55 -3.90 5.98 0.09
N GLY A 56 -4.36 5.65 1.29
CA GLY A 56 -5.13 4.44 1.56
C GLY A 56 -4.30 3.15 1.65
N PRO A 57 -4.99 2.02 1.92
CA PRO A 57 -4.38 0.69 1.97
C PRO A 57 -4.20 0.11 0.56
N ASP A 58 -2.97 0.15 0.06
CA ASP A 58 -2.61 -0.38 -1.27
C ASP A 58 -1.22 -1.03 -1.19
N PHE A 59 -1.01 -2.10 -1.95
CA PHE A 59 0.25 -2.85 -2.00
C PHE A 59 0.93 -2.79 -3.38
N LEU A 60 0.21 -2.42 -4.43
CA LEU A 60 0.63 -2.61 -5.82
C LEU A 60 1.14 -1.32 -6.44
N ASP A 61 0.37 -0.24 -6.30
CA ASP A 61 0.78 1.09 -6.76
C ASP A 61 2.10 1.53 -6.08
N PRO A 62 2.31 1.29 -4.77
CA PRO A 62 3.60 1.49 -4.11
C PRO A 62 4.80 0.83 -4.79
N HIS A 63 4.66 -0.34 -5.44
CA HIS A 63 5.78 -0.99 -6.13
C HIS A 63 6.28 -0.19 -7.34
N TRP A 64 5.36 0.45 -8.08
CA TRP A 64 5.71 1.32 -9.21
C TRP A 64 6.33 2.63 -8.73
N LEU A 65 5.73 3.25 -7.72
CA LEU A 65 6.25 4.48 -7.12
C LEU A 65 7.62 4.26 -6.47
N ALA A 66 7.85 3.10 -5.85
CA ALA A 66 9.14 2.76 -5.26
C ALA A 66 10.21 2.55 -6.33
N LEU A 67 9.89 1.85 -7.42
CA LEU A 67 10.80 1.69 -8.55
C LEU A 67 11.13 3.04 -9.20
N ALA A 68 10.13 3.91 -9.35
CA ALA A 68 10.30 5.24 -9.95
C ALA A 68 11.14 6.19 -9.11
N SER A 69 10.90 6.23 -7.79
CA SER A 69 11.59 7.13 -6.85
C SER A 69 12.91 6.59 -6.32
N GLY A 70 13.14 5.27 -6.42
CA GLY A 70 14.29 4.59 -5.82
C GLY A 70 14.23 4.50 -4.29
N ALA A 71 13.04 4.68 -3.68
CA ALA A 71 12.84 4.68 -2.24
C ALA A 71 11.55 3.92 -1.85
N PRO A 72 11.47 3.36 -0.63
CA PRO A 72 10.25 2.75 -0.13
C PRO A 72 9.07 3.72 -0.14
N VAL A 73 7.88 3.18 -0.37
CA VAL A 73 6.62 3.94 -0.42
C VAL A 73 5.73 3.49 0.72
N HIS A 74 5.24 4.45 1.50
CA HIS A 74 4.38 4.21 2.65
C HIS A 74 2.94 4.65 2.36
N SER A 75 2.00 3.97 3.01
CA SER A 75 0.60 4.39 3.03
C SER A 75 0.40 5.62 3.90
N LEU A 76 -0.49 6.50 3.47
CA LEU A 76 -1.08 7.59 4.25
C LEU A 76 -2.59 7.38 4.29
N ASP A 77 -3.13 7.06 5.46
CA ASP A 77 -4.56 6.85 5.64
C ASP A 77 -4.99 7.41 6.99
N LEU A 78 -5.89 8.38 6.99
CA LEU A 78 -6.30 9.08 8.21
C LEU A 78 -6.98 8.15 9.23
N TRP A 79 -7.46 6.97 8.82
CA TRP A 79 -8.05 5.98 9.71
C TRP A 79 -7.11 4.79 9.98
N MET A 80 -6.56 4.12 8.97
CA MET A 80 -5.72 2.91 9.15
C MET A 80 -4.38 3.25 9.80
N THR A 81 -3.66 4.21 9.24
CA THR A 81 -2.35 4.63 9.77
C THR A 81 -2.55 5.68 10.86
N GLY A 82 -3.55 6.54 10.70
CA GLY A 82 -3.89 7.60 11.63
C GLY A 82 -3.11 8.88 11.36
N GLU A 83 -3.73 10.01 11.70
CA GLU A 83 -3.16 11.33 11.37
C GLU A 83 -1.77 11.56 11.94
N ALA A 84 -1.52 11.16 13.19
CA ALA A 84 -0.23 11.38 13.84
C ALA A 84 0.90 10.62 13.14
N ASP A 85 0.64 9.40 12.67
CA ASP A 85 1.59 8.64 11.84
C ASP A 85 1.79 9.31 10.48
N CYS A 86 0.71 9.72 9.80
CA CYS A 86 0.81 10.45 8.53
C CYS A 86 1.69 11.71 8.66
N ARG A 87 1.49 12.50 9.72
CA ARG A 87 2.25 13.73 9.96
C ARG A 87 3.73 13.45 10.24
N ALA A 88 4.03 12.43 11.06
CA ALA A 88 5.40 12.02 11.33
C ALA A 88 6.13 11.55 10.05
N ARG A 89 5.46 10.75 9.20
CA ARG A 89 6.01 10.27 7.93
C ARG A 89 6.25 11.41 6.93
N LEU A 90 5.31 12.33 6.81
CA LEU A 90 5.44 13.49 5.93
C LEU A 90 6.56 14.44 6.39
N HIS A 91 6.66 14.71 7.69
CA HIS A 91 7.75 15.50 8.26
C HIS A 91 9.12 14.85 8.03
N ALA A 92 9.26 13.55 8.30
CA ALA A 92 10.50 12.82 8.07
C ALA A 92 10.89 12.83 6.59
N ALA A 93 9.92 12.66 5.67
CA ALA A 93 10.17 12.74 4.24
C ALA A 93 10.60 14.15 3.82
N ALA A 94 9.90 15.20 4.27
CA ALA A 94 10.25 16.58 3.96
C ALA A 94 11.62 17.01 4.50
N SER A 95 12.08 16.38 5.59
CA SER A 95 13.41 16.59 6.15
C SER A 95 14.53 15.98 5.29
N ALA A 96 14.21 14.95 4.51
CA ALA A 96 15.18 14.13 3.78
C ALA A 96 15.02 14.14 2.24
N ALA A 97 14.02 14.83 1.71
CA ALA A 97 13.67 14.86 0.30
C ALA A 97 13.56 16.29 -0.23
N GLU A 98 13.83 16.46 -1.52
CA GLU A 98 13.57 17.72 -2.22
C GLU A 98 12.13 17.77 -2.75
N LEU A 99 11.57 16.59 -3.06
CA LEU A 99 10.21 16.43 -3.58
C LEU A 99 9.48 15.28 -2.88
N VAL A 100 8.27 15.59 -2.39
CA VAL A 100 7.30 14.62 -1.89
C VAL A 100 6.14 14.50 -2.87
N ILE A 101 5.81 13.26 -3.27
CA ILE A 101 4.68 12.97 -4.15
C ILE A 101 3.72 12.07 -3.39
N VAL A 102 2.48 12.52 -3.21
CA VAL A 102 1.42 11.71 -2.61
C VAL A 102 0.46 11.29 -3.71
N GLU A 103 0.38 10.00 -4.02
CA GLU A 103 -0.59 9.50 -4.99
C GLU A 103 -1.94 9.22 -4.31
N GLY A 104 -3.01 9.85 -4.79
CA GLY A 104 -4.37 9.70 -4.28
C GLY A 104 -4.96 8.31 -4.52
N VAL A 105 -6.06 8.00 -3.84
CA VAL A 105 -6.82 6.74 -3.99
C VAL A 105 -8.19 7.05 -4.57
N MET A 106 -8.78 6.12 -5.34
CA MET A 106 -10.10 6.28 -5.98
C MET A 106 -10.26 7.64 -6.70
N GLY A 107 -11.44 8.27 -6.69
CA GLY A 107 -11.60 9.68 -7.00
C GLY A 107 -11.22 10.58 -5.81
N LEU A 108 -10.86 11.83 -6.10
CA LEU A 108 -10.39 12.83 -5.12
C LEU A 108 -11.28 12.94 -3.87
N PHE A 109 -12.61 12.84 -4.06
CA PHE A 109 -13.60 12.97 -2.99
C PHE A 109 -14.22 11.64 -2.54
N ASP A 110 -13.72 10.51 -3.05
CA ASP A 110 -14.29 9.20 -2.75
C ASP A 110 -13.65 8.59 -1.50
N GLY A 111 -14.48 7.93 -0.70
CA GLY A 111 -14.09 7.34 0.58
C GLY A 111 -14.33 8.28 1.76
N SER A 112 -14.20 7.73 2.96
CA SER A 112 -14.28 8.50 4.20
C SER A 112 -13.34 7.87 5.22
N PRO A 113 -12.15 8.46 5.44
CA PRO A 113 -11.62 9.68 4.80
C PRO A 113 -11.21 9.49 3.32
N SER A 114 -11.22 10.58 2.55
CA SER A 114 -10.86 10.68 1.12
C SER A 114 -9.48 11.31 0.89
N ALA A 115 -9.00 11.31 -0.36
CA ALA A 115 -7.75 11.99 -0.73
C ALA A 115 -7.83 13.52 -0.53
N ALA A 116 -9.01 14.13 -0.70
CA ALA A 116 -9.25 15.54 -0.39
C ALA A 116 -9.08 15.83 1.11
N ASP A 117 -9.54 14.93 1.99
CA ASP A 117 -9.38 15.11 3.44
C ASP A 117 -7.89 15.11 3.83
N LEU A 118 -7.07 14.26 3.19
CA LEU A 118 -5.62 14.28 3.34
C LEU A 118 -4.99 15.59 2.83
N ALA A 119 -5.44 16.06 1.66
CA ALA A 119 -4.96 17.30 1.05
C ALA A 119 -5.23 18.51 1.96
N GLU A 120 -6.46 18.64 2.46
CA GLU A 120 -6.86 19.70 3.38
C GLU A 120 -6.11 19.59 4.71
N ARG A 121 -5.97 18.37 5.26
CA ARG A 121 -5.35 18.16 6.57
C ARG A 121 -3.86 18.51 6.61
N PHE A 122 -3.16 18.23 5.51
CA PHE A 122 -1.70 18.41 5.42
C PHE A 122 -1.29 19.54 4.48
N GLY A 123 -2.24 20.31 3.97
CA GLY A 123 -1.98 21.43 3.07
C GLY A 123 -1.32 20.98 1.76
N LEU A 124 -1.63 19.78 1.25
CA LEU A 124 -1.02 19.23 0.03
C LEU A 124 -1.75 19.76 -1.20
N PRO A 125 -1.11 20.56 -2.07
CA PRO A 125 -1.74 21.05 -3.28
C PRO A 125 -2.06 19.92 -4.24
N VAL A 126 -3.34 19.86 -4.65
CA VAL A 126 -3.87 18.80 -5.51
C VAL A 126 -3.55 19.10 -6.97
N MET A 127 -2.84 18.19 -7.61
CA MET A 127 -2.70 18.11 -9.05
C MET A 127 -3.67 17.06 -9.59
N ALA A 128 -4.69 17.49 -10.33
CA ALA A 128 -5.68 16.56 -10.90
C ALA A 128 -5.22 15.99 -12.24
N VAL A 129 -5.30 14.67 -12.37
CA VAL A 129 -5.11 13.93 -13.62
C VAL A 129 -6.48 13.53 -14.14
N ILE A 130 -6.81 13.94 -15.36
CA ILE A 130 -8.09 13.63 -16.00
C ILE A 130 -7.82 12.91 -17.31
N ASP A 131 -8.40 11.72 -17.48
CA ASP A 131 -8.43 11.04 -18.77
C ASP A 131 -9.27 11.86 -19.74
N ALA A 132 -8.60 12.45 -20.73
CA ALA A 132 -9.20 13.34 -21.69
C ALA A 132 -9.50 12.66 -23.04
N GLN A 133 -9.38 11.33 -23.16
CA GLN A 133 -9.46 10.61 -24.44
C GLN A 133 -10.69 10.97 -25.29
N ALA A 134 -11.83 11.21 -24.65
CA ALA A 134 -13.12 11.44 -25.30
C ALA A 134 -13.82 12.72 -24.82
N MET A 135 -13.08 13.78 -24.49
CA MET A 135 -13.66 15.06 -24.04
C MET A 135 -12.94 16.27 -24.63
N ALA A 136 -13.61 17.43 -24.64
CA ALA A 136 -13.01 18.74 -24.91
C ALA A 136 -13.49 19.74 -23.85
N GLY A 137 -14.59 20.46 -24.09
CA GLY A 137 -15.16 21.43 -23.13
C GLY A 137 -15.46 20.84 -21.74
N THR A 138 -15.89 19.57 -21.66
CA THR A 138 -16.16 18.87 -20.39
C THR A 138 -14.93 18.74 -19.51
N PHE A 139 -13.72 18.72 -20.07
CA PHE A 139 -12.47 18.72 -19.29
C PHE A 139 -12.40 19.93 -18.37
N GLY A 140 -12.71 21.12 -18.87
CA GLY A 140 -12.73 22.35 -18.08
C GLY A 140 -13.80 22.35 -17.00
N ALA A 141 -14.99 21.79 -17.30
CA ALA A 141 -16.06 21.64 -16.30
C ALA A 141 -15.65 20.69 -15.16
N LEU A 142 -15.00 19.57 -15.48
CA LEU A 142 -14.49 18.63 -14.49
C LEU A 142 -13.36 19.24 -13.65
N ALA A 143 -12.38 19.91 -14.29
CA ALA A 143 -11.29 20.58 -13.58
C ALA A 143 -11.83 21.63 -12.60
N TYR A 144 -12.75 22.50 -13.07
CA TYR A 144 -13.40 23.50 -12.22
C TYR A 144 -14.19 22.85 -11.08
N GLY A 145 -14.95 21.79 -11.36
CA GLY A 145 -15.70 21.05 -10.35
C GLY A 145 -14.79 20.46 -9.29
N LEU A 146 -13.71 19.77 -9.68
CA LEU A 146 -12.75 19.18 -8.76
C LEU A 146 -12.08 20.22 -7.85
N GLN A 147 -11.71 21.37 -8.39
CA GLN A 147 -11.10 22.45 -7.60
C GLN A 147 -12.10 23.09 -6.63
N ASN A 148 -13.33 23.35 -7.08
CA ASN A 148 -14.27 24.22 -6.37
C ASN A 148 -15.35 23.48 -5.58
N PHE A 149 -15.39 22.15 -5.62
CA PHE A 149 -16.40 21.37 -4.91
C PHE A 149 -16.28 21.52 -3.38
N ARG A 150 -15.06 21.62 -2.85
CA ARG A 150 -14.80 21.92 -1.44
C ARG A 150 -14.09 23.27 -1.30
N PRO A 151 -14.68 24.25 -0.58
CA PRO A 151 -14.04 25.53 -0.35
C PRO A 151 -12.71 25.38 0.40
N GLY A 152 -11.63 25.96 -0.13
CA GLY A 152 -10.32 25.97 0.51
C GLY A 152 -9.44 24.75 0.25
N LEU A 153 -9.85 23.83 -0.63
CA LEU A 153 -9.00 22.72 -1.07
C LEU A 153 -7.72 23.26 -1.74
N PRO A 154 -6.51 22.92 -1.25
CA PRO A 154 -5.26 23.33 -1.89
C PRO A 154 -5.17 22.78 -3.33
N TRP A 155 -4.86 23.63 -4.31
CA TRP A 155 -4.88 23.26 -5.73
C TRP A 155 -3.59 23.66 -6.43
N ALA A 156 -3.06 22.76 -7.26
CA ALA A 156 -1.83 22.95 -8.03
C ALA A 156 -2.09 23.05 -9.54
N GLY A 157 -3.23 22.56 -10.02
CA GLY A 157 -3.60 22.57 -11.44
C GLY A 157 -4.03 21.21 -11.96
N VAL A 158 -4.12 21.10 -13.29
CA VAL A 158 -4.67 19.93 -13.98
C VAL A 158 -3.78 19.48 -15.14
N LEU A 159 -3.59 18.17 -15.23
CA LEU A 159 -2.90 17.49 -16.32
C LEU A 159 -3.90 16.58 -17.08
N ALA A 160 -3.98 16.76 -18.39
CA ALA A 160 -4.76 15.91 -19.27
C ALA A 160 -3.99 14.63 -19.61
N ASN A 161 -4.64 13.47 -19.51
CA ASN A 161 -4.07 12.18 -19.86
C ASN A 161 -4.76 11.60 -21.11
N ARG A 162 -4.09 10.68 -21.81
CA ARG A 162 -4.58 9.98 -23.01
C ARG A 162 -5.03 10.93 -24.14
N VAL A 163 -4.33 12.05 -24.29
CA VAL A 163 -4.65 13.07 -25.30
C VAL A 163 -4.24 12.61 -26.69
N ALA A 164 -5.07 12.90 -27.69
CA ALA A 164 -4.90 12.41 -29.06
C ALA A 164 -3.82 13.14 -29.89
N GLY A 165 -3.43 14.35 -29.48
CA GLY A 165 -2.42 15.17 -30.16
C GLY A 165 -2.50 16.65 -29.77
N GLU A 166 -1.66 17.49 -30.37
CA GLU A 166 -1.53 18.91 -29.99
C GLU A 166 -2.82 19.73 -30.17
N ARG A 167 -3.54 19.53 -31.29
CA ARG A 167 -4.83 20.21 -31.51
C ARG A 167 -5.83 19.89 -30.39
N HIS A 168 -5.86 18.63 -29.95
CA HIS A 168 -6.73 18.22 -28.86
C HIS A 168 -6.26 18.83 -27.52
N ALA A 169 -4.95 18.83 -27.25
CA ALA A 169 -4.39 19.50 -26.07
C ALA A 169 -4.75 21.00 -26.02
N GLY A 170 -4.72 21.70 -27.17
CA GLY A 170 -5.16 23.09 -27.28
C GLY A 170 -6.64 23.27 -26.89
N MET A 171 -7.53 22.44 -27.42
CA MET A 171 -8.96 22.48 -27.07
C MET A 171 -9.21 22.23 -25.57
N LEU A 172 -8.44 21.33 -24.94
CA LEU A 172 -8.55 21.04 -23.51
C LEU A 172 -8.06 22.22 -22.66
N LYS A 173 -6.94 22.83 -23.06
CA LYS A 173 -6.41 24.03 -22.41
C LYS A 173 -7.37 25.20 -22.50
N ASP A 174 -7.93 25.46 -23.68
CA ASP A 174 -8.86 26.56 -23.93
C ASP A 174 -10.21 26.36 -23.21
N ALA A 175 -10.55 25.13 -22.84
CA ALA A 175 -11.72 24.83 -22.04
C ALA A 175 -11.58 25.21 -20.56
N LEU A 176 -10.35 25.42 -20.05
CA LEU A 176 -10.12 25.82 -18.67
C LEU A 176 -10.60 27.25 -18.42
N ARG A 177 -11.25 27.46 -17.27
CA ARG A 177 -11.60 28.82 -16.80
C ARG A 177 -10.36 29.63 -16.41
N GLU A 178 -9.36 28.95 -15.86
CA GLU A 178 -8.10 29.51 -15.37
C GLU A 178 -6.95 28.84 -16.16
N PRO A 179 -6.45 29.47 -17.25
CA PRO A 179 -5.47 28.84 -18.14
C PRO A 179 -4.10 28.56 -17.51
N ASP A 180 -3.77 29.22 -16.41
CA ASP A 180 -2.57 29.02 -15.59
C ASP A 180 -2.58 27.69 -14.83
N GLN A 181 -3.75 27.08 -14.66
CA GLN A 181 -3.87 25.73 -14.11
C GLN A 181 -3.44 24.62 -15.08
N TRP A 182 -3.15 24.94 -16.34
CA TRP A 182 -2.75 23.94 -17.33
C TRP A 182 -1.33 23.43 -17.07
N LEU A 183 -1.23 22.19 -16.60
CA LEU A 183 0.04 21.51 -16.34
C LEU A 183 0.51 20.66 -17.51
N GLY A 184 -0.34 20.45 -18.52
CA GLY A 184 0.04 19.77 -19.75
C GLY A 184 -0.89 18.66 -20.18
N ALA A 185 -0.47 17.98 -21.24
CA ALA A 185 -1.15 16.84 -21.82
C ALA A 185 -0.16 15.70 -22.04
N LEU A 186 -0.46 14.52 -21.53
CA LEU A 186 0.22 13.28 -21.90
C LEU A 186 -0.51 12.61 -23.06
N PRO A 187 0.22 12.15 -24.09
CA PRO A 187 -0.39 11.45 -25.20
C PRO A 187 -0.93 10.09 -24.75
N ARG A 188 -1.78 9.48 -25.59
CA ARG A 188 -2.07 8.06 -25.47
C ARG A 188 -0.85 7.26 -25.97
N GLY A 189 -0.26 6.43 -25.12
CA GLY A 189 0.87 5.56 -25.49
C GLY A 189 0.85 4.22 -24.78
N THR A 190 1.12 3.14 -25.51
CA THR A 190 1.29 1.78 -24.96
C THR A 190 2.61 1.61 -24.25
N ASP A 191 3.60 2.41 -24.63
CA ASP A 191 5.01 2.25 -24.24
C ASP A 191 5.26 2.61 -22.77
N PHE A 192 4.34 3.35 -22.15
CA PHE A 192 4.33 3.67 -20.72
C PHE A 192 3.02 3.29 -20.02
N ALA A 193 2.19 2.45 -20.64
CA ALA A 193 1.02 1.90 -19.98
C ALA A 193 1.46 0.93 -18.87
N LEU A 194 0.83 1.03 -17.69
CA LEU A 194 1.07 0.14 -16.56
C LEU A 194 0.05 -1.02 -16.61
N PRO A 195 0.49 -2.29 -16.71
CA PRO A 195 -0.44 -3.42 -16.78
C PRO A 195 -1.26 -3.61 -15.50
N GLU A 196 -2.54 -3.99 -15.64
CA GLU A 196 -3.49 -4.21 -14.54
C GLU A 196 -3.94 -5.69 -14.46
N ARG A 197 -4.39 -6.11 -13.27
CA ARG A 197 -5.02 -7.42 -12.94
C ARG A 197 -6.18 -7.21 -11.93
N HIS A 198 -6.80 -8.30 -11.46
CA HIS A 198 -8.04 -8.27 -10.66
C HIS A 198 -7.99 -7.49 -9.33
N LEU A 199 -6.80 -7.29 -8.74
CA LEU A 199 -6.62 -6.50 -7.51
C LEU A 199 -5.87 -5.17 -7.72
N GLY A 200 -5.51 -4.81 -8.95
CA GLY A 200 -4.76 -3.59 -9.26
C GLY A 200 -3.59 -3.83 -10.20
N LEU A 201 -2.53 -3.02 -10.12
CA LEU A 201 -1.41 -3.12 -11.05
C LEU A 201 -0.62 -4.44 -10.90
N VAL A 202 -0.07 -4.92 -12.01
CA VAL A 202 0.95 -5.97 -12.00
C VAL A 202 2.18 -5.46 -11.26
N ALA A 203 2.74 -6.25 -10.34
CA ALA A 203 3.92 -5.85 -9.60
C ALA A 203 5.12 -5.70 -10.53
N THR A 204 5.97 -4.71 -10.25
CA THR A 204 7.11 -4.37 -11.12
C THR A 204 8.12 -5.51 -11.26
N GLY A 205 8.32 -6.31 -10.22
CA GLY A 205 9.22 -7.47 -10.24
C GLY A 205 8.79 -8.59 -11.20
N GLU A 206 7.55 -8.58 -11.66
CA GLU A 206 7.03 -9.56 -12.62
C GLU A 206 7.25 -9.11 -14.09
N LEU A 207 7.69 -7.87 -14.31
CA LEU A 207 7.81 -7.26 -15.64
C LEU A 207 9.28 -6.94 -15.96
N GLY A 208 9.81 -7.59 -17.00
CA GLY A 208 11.18 -7.32 -17.47
C GLY A 208 11.37 -5.92 -18.05
N ASP A 209 10.30 -5.21 -18.40
CA ASP A 209 10.32 -3.90 -19.04
C ASP A 209 9.82 -2.75 -18.12
N ALA A 210 9.60 -3.00 -16.82
CA ALA A 210 9.02 -2.01 -15.90
C ALA A 210 9.79 -0.69 -15.87
N MET A 211 11.12 -0.72 -15.80
CA MET A 211 11.94 0.48 -15.80
C MET A 211 11.87 1.26 -17.12
N ALA A 212 11.86 0.54 -18.25
CA ALA A 212 11.75 1.16 -19.58
C ALA A 212 10.41 1.89 -19.74
N ARG A 213 9.31 1.31 -19.21
CA ARG A 213 8.00 1.97 -19.16
C ARG A 213 8.02 3.25 -18.34
N LEU A 214 8.69 3.23 -17.18
CA LEU A 214 8.85 4.42 -16.32
C LEU A 214 9.70 5.49 -16.99
N ASP A 215 10.76 5.11 -17.70
CA ASP A 215 11.60 6.04 -18.45
C ASP A 215 10.82 6.72 -19.58
N ALA A 216 10.04 5.94 -20.34
CA ALA A 216 9.15 6.46 -21.37
C ALA A 216 8.07 7.40 -20.79
N ALA A 217 7.51 7.06 -19.63
CA ALA A 217 6.54 7.91 -18.93
C ALA A 217 7.16 9.25 -18.51
N ALA A 218 8.38 9.21 -17.96
CA ALA A 218 9.13 10.39 -17.54
C ALA A 218 9.53 11.27 -18.74
N ASP A 219 9.94 10.67 -19.86
CA ASP A 219 10.29 11.41 -21.08
C ASP A 219 9.06 12.10 -21.67
N ALA A 220 7.90 11.43 -21.70
CA ALA A 220 6.64 12.04 -22.10
C ALA A 220 6.24 13.19 -21.17
N LEU A 221 6.43 13.03 -19.86
CA LEU A 221 6.14 14.08 -18.89
C LEU A 221 7.08 15.27 -19.04
N ALA A 222 8.37 15.06 -19.32
CA ALA A 222 9.37 16.11 -19.53
C ALA A 222 9.00 17.07 -20.69
N ALA A 223 8.21 16.61 -21.65
CA ALA A 223 7.71 17.44 -22.74
C ALA A 223 6.56 18.39 -22.32
N THR A 224 5.94 18.18 -21.16
CA THR A 224 4.80 18.97 -20.65
C THR A 224 5.24 20.21 -19.87
N PRO A 225 4.37 21.23 -19.68
CA PRO A 225 4.62 22.32 -18.74
C PRO A 225 5.06 21.83 -17.34
N LEU A 226 4.37 20.83 -16.77
CA LEU A 226 4.72 20.25 -15.47
C LEU A 226 6.15 19.69 -15.44
N GLY A 227 6.53 18.88 -16.44
CA GLY A 227 7.86 18.25 -16.46
C GLY A 227 9.00 19.23 -16.77
N ARG A 228 8.68 20.43 -17.27
CA ARG A 228 9.65 21.53 -17.47
C ARG A 228 9.80 22.41 -16.24
N LEU A 229 8.92 22.31 -15.25
CA LEU A 229 9.06 23.06 -14.01
C LEU A 229 10.29 22.56 -13.26
N PRO A 230 11.19 23.47 -12.83
CA PRO A 230 12.19 23.11 -11.84
C PRO A 230 11.48 22.76 -10.52
N VAL A 231 12.13 21.99 -9.64
CA VAL A 231 11.51 21.55 -8.37
C VAL A 231 11.07 22.74 -7.50
N GLU A 232 11.78 23.86 -7.59
CA GLU A 232 11.50 25.13 -6.92
C GLU A 232 10.23 25.82 -7.46
N GLY A 233 9.81 25.47 -8.68
CA GLY A 233 8.56 25.93 -9.29
C GLY A 233 7.36 25.08 -8.88
N LEU A 234 7.56 23.96 -8.18
CA LEU A 234 6.47 23.18 -7.61
C LEU A 234 6.01 23.77 -6.26
N PRO A 235 4.74 23.55 -5.86
CA PRO A 235 4.24 24.06 -4.59
C PRO A 235 5.06 23.59 -3.40
N ARG A 236 5.38 24.52 -2.50
CA ARG A 236 6.12 24.23 -1.26
C ARG A 236 5.16 24.04 -0.09
N VAL A 237 5.33 22.95 0.65
CA VAL A 237 4.52 22.62 1.81
C VAL A 237 5.41 22.51 3.03
N ARG A 238 4.95 23.08 4.15
CA ARG A 238 5.58 22.97 5.46
C ARG A 238 4.90 21.87 6.27
N PHE A 239 5.69 20.97 6.80
CA PHE A 239 5.27 19.93 7.72
C PHE A 239 5.89 20.20 9.09
N ASP A 240 5.05 20.38 10.10
CA ASP A 240 5.52 20.57 11.47
C ASP A 240 5.95 19.24 12.07
N ALA A 241 7.00 19.29 12.90
CA ALA A 241 7.42 18.14 13.69
C ALA A 241 6.31 17.76 14.67
N VAL A 242 6.12 16.46 14.86
CA VAL A 242 5.22 15.93 15.89
C VAL A 242 5.84 14.74 16.57
N ALA A 243 5.47 14.56 17.82
CA ALA A 243 5.73 13.31 18.51
C ALA A 243 5.03 12.15 17.75
N PRO A 244 5.65 10.97 17.68
CA PRO A 244 5.03 9.80 17.09
C PRO A 244 3.72 9.46 17.80
N ALA A 245 2.77 8.91 17.04
CA ALA A 245 1.40 8.59 17.49
C ALA A 245 1.36 7.67 18.71
N GLN A 246 2.29 6.72 18.76
CA GLN A 246 2.50 5.83 19.88
C GLN A 246 3.96 5.91 20.32
N PRO A 247 4.26 6.01 21.63
CA PRO A 247 5.62 5.90 22.10
C PRO A 247 6.20 4.54 21.67
N ALA A 248 7.46 4.55 21.23
CA ALA A 248 8.22 3.32 21.09
C ALA A 248 8.13 2.52 22.40
N PRO A 249 7.98 1.20 22.34
CA PRO A 249 7.84 0.40 23.55
C PRO A 249 9.12 0.54 24.39
N SER A 250 8.96 0.61 25.71
CA SER A 250 10.09 0.77 26.64
C SER A 250 11.08 -0.40 26.61
N ALA A 251 10.65 -1.55 26.08
CA ALA A 251 11.49 -2.70 25.81
C ALA A 251 11.14 -3.31 24.43
N PRO A 252 12.14 -3.86 23.70
CA PRO A 252 11.91 -4.56 22.44
C PRO A 252 11.13 -5.87 22.67
N LEU A 253 9.83 -5.85 22.38
CA LEU A 253 8.88 -6.93 22.69
C LEU A 253 9.17 -8.25 21.95
N LEU A 254 9.95 -8.21 20.89
CA LEU A 254 10.36 -9.35 20.06
C LEU A 254 11.88 -9.57 20.09
N ALA A 255 12.59 -9.02 21.08
CA ALA A 255 14.03 -9.21 21.20
C ALA A 255 14.44 -10.69 21.23
N GLY A 256 15.44 -11.03 20.41
CA GLY A 256 15.97 -12.38 20.29
C GLY A 256 15.07 -13.35 19.52
N ARG A 257 14.07 -12.84 18.78
CA ARG A 257 13.18 -13.64 17.94
C ARG A 257 13.52 -13.48 16.47
N THR A 258 13.71 -14.59 15.78
CA THR A 258 13.82 -14.61 14.32
C THR A 258 12.45 -14.86 13.70
N LEU A 259 12.00 -13.96 12.82
CA LEU A 259 10.75 -14.06 12.08
C LEU A 259 11.05 -14.44 10.63
N ALA A 260 10.52 -15.59 10.18
CA ALA A 260 10.54 -15.97 8.78
C ALA A 260 9.36 -15.34 8.04
N ILE A 261 9.61 -14.58 6.99
CA ILE A 261 8.60 -13.83 6.23
C ILE A 261 8.59 -14.34 4.79
N ALA A 262 7.46 -14.89 4.35
CA ALA A 262 7.29 -15.26 2.95
C ALA A 262 7.30 -13.99 2.07
N ARG A 263 8.10 -13.98 1.01
CA ARG A 263 8.22 -12.84 0.11
C ARG A 263 8.58 -13.28 -1.32
N ASP A 264 7.57 -13.30 -2.18
CA ASP A 264 7.67 -13.50 -3.63
C ASP A 264 6.37 -13.06 -4.32
N ALA A 265 6.16 -13.42 -5.60
CA ALA A 265 4.97 -13.05 -6.35
C ALA A 265 3.63 -13.59 -5.78
N ALA A 266 3.66 -14.69 -5.01
CA ALA A 266 2.46 -15.21 -4.36
C ALA A 266 2.21 -14.59 -2.97
N PHE A 267 3.26 -14.06 -2.33
CA PHE A 267 3.22 -13.49 -0.98
C PHE A 267 3.87 -12.11 -0.97
N SER A 268 3.23 -11.15 -1.67
CA SER A 268 3.80 -9.84 -1.98
C SER A 268 3.15 -8.66 -1.25
N PHE A 269 2.07 -8.87 -0.50
CA PHE A 269 1.33 -7.78 0.16
C PHE A 269 1.98 -7.42 1.50
N ILE A 270 3.15 -6.76 1.42
CA ILE A 270 3.96 -6.36 2.57
C ILE A 270 4.08 -4.84 2.60
N TYR A 271 3.58 -4.22 3.65
CA TYR A 271 3.88 -2.82 3.93
C TYR A 271 5.33 -2.70 4.42
N PRO A 272 6.18 -1.83 3.82
CA PRO A 272 7.53 -1.59 4.34
C PRO A 272 7.52 -1.16 5.81
N ALA A 273 6.55 -0.32 6.19
CA ALA A 273 6.34 0.10 7.57
C ALA A 273 6.13 -1.08 8.55
N ASN A 274 5.49 -2.16 8.12
CA ASN A 274 5.31 -3.34 8.98
C ASN A 274 6.67 -4.02 9.26
N LEU A 275 7.58 -4.06 8.30
CA LEU A 275 8.95 -4.58 8.51
C LEU A 275 9.75 -3.69 9.46
N ASP A 276 9.60 -2.37 9.32
CA ASP A 276 10.22 -1.40 10.23
C ASP A 276 9.75 -1.61 11.67
N VAL A 277 8.44 -1.82 11.86
CA VAL A 277 7.87 -2.10 13.19
C VAL A 277 8.41 -3.39 13.78
N LEU A 278 8.47 -4.49 13.02
CA LEU A 278 9.03 -5.75 13.53
C LEU A 278 10.49 -5.58 13.94
N SER A 279 11.29 -4.85 13.15
CA SER A 279 12.68 -4.55 13.46
C SER A 279 12.80 -3.66 14.70
N ALA A 280 11.95 -2.65 14.84
CA ALA A 280 11.90 -1.76 16.01
C ALA A 280 11.48 -2.50 17.29
N LEU A 281 10.67 -3.56 17.16
CA LEU A 281 10.34 -4.47 18.25
C LEU A 281 11.48 -5.44 18.61
N GLY A 282 12.58 -5.44 17.87
CA GLY A 282 13.79 -6.24 18.14
C GLY A 282 13.82 -7.60 17.45
N ALA A 283 12.93 -7.87 16.50
CA ALA A 283 12.95 -9.10 15.72
C ALA A 283 14.07 -9.10 14.66
N GLN A 284 14.72 -10.24 14.46
CA GLN A 284 15.53 -10.50 13.28
C GLN A 284 14.63 -10.99 12.14
N LEU A 285 14.69 -10.36 10.97
CA LEU A 285 13.84 -10.72 9.83
C LEU A 285 14.61 -11.63 8.86
N SER A 286 14.04 -12.78 8.53
CA SER A 286 14.55 -13.70 7.50
C SER A 286 13.50 -13.88 6.42
N PHE A 287 13.84 -13.64 5.16
CA PHE A 287 12.91 -13.83 4.04
C PHE A 287 13.10 -15.19 3.39
N PHE A 288 12.02 -15.76 2.85
CA PHE A 288 12.06 -16.97 2.03
C PHE A 288 11.00 -16.90 0.93
N SER A 289 11.19 -17.65 -0.16
CA SER A 289 10.26 -17.74 -1.29
C SER A 289 9.54 -19.09 -1.31
N PRO A 290 8.25 -19.12 -0.93
CA PRO A 290 7.39 -20.26 -1.16
C PRO A 290 7.32 -20.73 -2.62
N LEU A 291 7.31 -19.82 -3.59
CA LEU A 291 7.25 -20.15 -5.02
C LEU A 291 8.50 -20.84 -5.53
N ALA A 292 9.66 -20.48 -5.02
CA ALA A 292 10.92 -21.15 -5.32
C ALA A 292 11.04 -22.51 -4.60
N GLY A 293 10.10 -22.86 -3.72
CA GLY A 293 10.14 -24.09 -2.94
C GLY A 293 11.19 -24.06 -1.82
N GLU A 294 11.63 -22.86 -1.41
CA GLU A 294 12.55 -22.71 -0.29
C GLU A 294 11.89 -23.26 0.99
N VAL A 295 12.62 -24.12 1.70
CA VAL A 295 12.16 -24.61 3.00
C VAL A 295 12.19 -23.49 4.03
N LEU A 296 11.36 -23.60 5.07
CA LEU A 296 11.32 -22.60 6.12
C LEU A 296 12.69 -22.48 6.81
N PRO A 297 13.30 -21.28 6.86
CA PRO A 297 14.56 -21.07 7.57
C PRO A 297 14.36 -21.24 9.09
N PRO A 298 15.43 -21.50 9.86
CA PRO A 298 15.36 -21.54 11.31
C PRO A 298 14.78 -20.24 11.87
N CYS A 299 13.63 -20.33 12.56
CA CYS A 299 12.92 -19.18 13.07
C CYS A 299 12.08 -19.53 14.32
N ASP A 300 11.64 -18.48 15.01
CA ASP A 300 10.74 -18.53 16.16
C ASP A 300 9.28 -18.32 15.76
N ALA A 301 9.02 -17.57 14.68
CA ALA A 301 7.68 -17.29 14.19
C ALA A 301 7.68 -17.12 12.67
N VAL A 302 6.51 -17.33 12.04
CA VAL A 302 6.31 -17.15 10.59
C VAL A 302 5.27 -16.07 10.32
N TRP A 303 5.56 -15.22 9.34
CA TRP A 303 4.57 -14.36 8.71
C TRP A 303 4.35 -14.80 7.26
N LEU A 304 3.09 -15.11 6.93
CA LEU A 304 2.60 -15.36 5.58
C LEU A 304 1.72 -14.17 5.18
N PRO A 305 2.28 -13.14 4.51
CA PRO A 305 1.51 -11.99 4.09
C PRO A 305 0.51 -12.37 2.98
N GLY A 306 -0.34 -11.41 2.62
CA GLY A 306 -1.20 -11.57 1.44
C GLY A 306 -0.43 -11.64 0.13
N GLY A 307 -1.18 -11.88 -0.94
CA GLY A 307 -0.66 -11.90 -2.30
C GLY A 307 -1.59 -12.71 -3.20
N TYR A 308 -1.02 -13.37 -4.19
CA TYR A 308 -1.74 -14.07 -5.26
C TYR A 308 -1.46 -15.59 -5.28
N PRO A 309 -1.59 -16.33 -4.17
CA PRO A 309 -1.31 -17.77 -4.17
C PRO A 309 -2.17 -18.54 -5.17
N GLU A 310 -3.36 -18.05 -5.52
CA GLU A 310 -4.25 -18.64 -6.51
C GLU A 310 -3.66 -18.63 -7.92
N LEU A 311 -2.87 -17.62 -8.28
CA LEU A 311 -2.21 -17.54 -9.59
C LEU A 311 -1.05 -18.53 -9.70
N HIS A 312 -0.59 -19.05 -8.56
CA HIS A 312 0.55 -19.94 -8.44
C HIS A 312 0.21 -21.26 -7.75
N ALA A 313 -1.09 -21.60 -7.66
CA ALA A 313 -1.59 -22.72 -6.87
C ALA A 313 -0.94 -24.05 -7.29
N GLY A 314 -0.77 -24.28 -8.60
CA GLY A 314 -0.07 -25.46 -9.11
C GLY A 314 1.40 -25.54 -8.68
N ALA A 315 2.12 -24.42 -8.70
CA ALA A 315 3.52 -24.36 -8.29
C ALA A 315 3.67 -24.54 -6.77
N LEU A 316 2.79 -23.93 -5.98
CA LEU A 316 2.81 -24.08 -4.51
C LEU A 316 2.47 -25.51 -4.08
N ALA A 317 1.57 -26.19 -4.80
CA ALA A 317 1.12 -27.54 -4.47
C ALA A 317 2.23 -28.60 -4.56
N VAL A 318 3.26 -28.41 -5.40
CA VAL A 318 4.34 -29.39 -5.59
C VAL A 318 5.45 -29.29 -4.55
N HIS A 319 5.52 -28.19 -3.79
CA HIS A 319 6.59 -27.91 -2.82
C HIS A 319 6.36 -28.62 -1.48
N VAL A 320 6.43 -29.95 -1.50
CA VAL A 320 6.17 -30.82 -0.34
C VAL A 320 7.13 -30.53 0.83
N ALA A 321 8.41 -30.28 0.56
CA ALA A 321 9.41 -30.02 1.60
C ALA A 321 9.10 -28.73 2.41
N LEU A 322 8.65 -27.67 1.73
CA LEU A 322 8.19 -26.45 2.40
C LEU A 322 6.97 -26.74 3.29
N ARG A 323 5.95 -27.41 2.75
CA ARG A 323 4.77 -27.81 3.52
C ARG A 323 5.14 -28.59 4.78
N GLU A 324 6.04 -29.56 4.66
CA GLU A 324 6.51 -30.37 5.79
C GLU A 324 7.32 -29.54 6.80
N SER A 325 8.11 -28.56 6.35
CA SER A 325 8.81 -27.64 7.24
C SER A 325 7.86 -26.75 8.03
N LEU A 326 6.80 -26.23 7.40
CA LEU A 326 5.74 -25.46 8.07
C LEU A 326 4.95 -26.33 9.05
N ALA A 327 4.60 -27.56 8.66
CA ALA A 327 3.91 -28.50 9.54
C ALA A 327 4.73 -28.80 10.80
N ARG A 328 6.04 -29.04 10.66
CA ARG A 328 6.95 -29.22 11.81
C ARG A 328 7.00 -27.99 12.70
N HIS A 329 7.05 -26.79 12.12
CA HIS A 329 7.02 -25.52 12.87
C HIS A 329 5.74 -25.39 13.70
N VAL A 330 4.58 -25.71 13.12
CA VAL A 330 3.28 -25.71 13.82
C VAL A 330 3.24 -26.76 14.94
N VAL A 331 3.73 -27.98 14.70
CA VAL A 331 3.80 -29.04 15.72
C VAL A 331 4.70 -28.65 16.90
N GLN A 332 5.75 -27.86 16.65
CA GLN A 332 6.61 -27.29 17.71
C GLN A 332 5.94 -26.17 18.52
N GLY A 333 4.69 -25.82 18.22
CA GLY A 333 3.95 -24.76 18.93
C GLY A 333 4.44 -23.35 18.59
N LYS A 334 5.16 -23.17 17.48
CA LYS A 334 5.72 -21.89 17.09
C LYS A 334 4.73 -21.05 16.27
N PRO A 335 4.57 -19.74 16.58
CA PRO A 335 3.57 -18.88 15.94
C PRO A 335 3.62 -18.84 14.41
N VAL A 336 2.44 -18.79 13.81
CA VAL A 336 2.23 -18.45 12.39
C VAL A 336 1.14 -17.39 12.31
N TRP A 337 1.44 -16.24 11.73
CA TRP A 337 0.45 -15.23 11.35
C TRP A 337 0.28 -15.24 9.84
N ALA A 338 -0.96 -15.43 9.37
CA ALA A 338 -1.27 -15.57 7.95
C ALA A 338 -2.42 -14.65 7.53
N GLU A 339 -2.17 -13.83 6.50
CA GLU A 339 -3.10 -12.80 6.03
C GLU A 339 -3.61 -13.12 4.63
N CYS A 340 -4.92 -13.07 4.41
CA CYS A 340 -5.56 -13.20 3.10
C CYS A 340 -4.95 -14.34 2.25
N GLY A 341 -4.21 -14.05 1.17
CA GLY A 341 -3.47 -15.05 0.39
C GLY A 341 -2.61 -16.00 1.24
N GLY A 342 -1.88 -15.47 2.22
CA GLY A 342 -1.17 -16.24 3.24
C GLY A 342 -2.05 -17.27 3.95
N MET A 343 -3.24 -16.84 4.38
CA MET A 343 -4.25 -17.72 4.98
C MET A 343 -4.77 -18.74 3.97
N MET A 344 -5.01 -18.35 2.72
CA MET A 344 -5.58 -19.24 1.70
C MET A 344 -4.67 -20.46 1.43
N ALA A 345 -3.36 -20.26 1.42
CA ALA A 345 -2.38 -21.32 1.22
C ALA A 345 -2.30 -22.32 2.39
N LEU A 346 -2.79 -21.98 3.58
CA LEU A 346 -2.79 -22.86 4.76
C LEU A 346 -3.86 -23.96 4.71
N PHE A 347 -4.95 -23.76 3.96
CA PHE A 347 -6.08 -24.69 3.92
C PHE A 347 -5.75 -25.99 3.17
N ASP A 348 -6.66 -26.96 3.15
CA ASP A 348 -6.46 -28.22 2.42
C ASP A 348 -6.40 -27.99 0.91
N THR A 349 -7.26 -27.09 0.42
CA THR A 349 -7.47 -26.88 -1.01
C THR A 349 -7.83 -25.43 -1.36
N LEU A 350 -7.45 -25.03 -2.57
CA LEU A 350 -7.81 -23.76 -3.18
C LEU A 350 -8.37 -24.03 -4.58
N THR A 351 -9.60 -23.59 -4.82
CA THR A 351 -10.20 -23.55 -6.17
C THR A 351 -9.96 -22.19 -6.81
N THR A 352 -9.25 -22.18 -7.93
CA THR A 352 -8.91 -21.00 -8.73
C THR A 352 -10.12 -20.48 -9.52
N ALA A 353 -9.99 -19.29 -10.11
CA ALA A 353 -11.10 -18.64 -10.81
C ALA A 353 -11.58 -19.38 -12.08
N ASP A 354 -10.74 -20.25 -12.64
CA ASP A 354 -11.07 -21.16 -13.75
C ASP A 354 -11.71 -22.48 -13.28
N GLY A 355 -11.90 -22.66 -11.98
CA GLY A 355 -12.56 -23.82 -11.37
C GLY A 355 -11.63 -24.99 -11.05
N GLN A 356 -10.32 -24.87 -11.28
CA GLN A 356 -9.37 -25.93 -10.92
C GLN A 356 -9.13 -25.95 -9.41
N ALA A 357 -9.23 -27.14 -8.80
CA ALA A 357 -8.95 -27.33 -7.39
C ALA A 357 -7.52 -27.83 -7.20
N HIS A 358 -6.74 -27.13 -6.39
CA HIS A 358 -5.36 -27.47 -6.07
C HIS A 358 -5.23 -27.83 -4.60
N ARG A 359 -4.43 -28.86 -4.30
CA ARG A 359 -4.04 -29.18 -2.93
C ARG A 359 -3.08 -28.11 -2.41
N MET A 360 -3.40 -27.55 -1.26
CA MET A 360 -2.58 -26.56 -0.56
C MET A 360 -1.83 -27.21 0.61
N TRP A 361 -1.35 -26.42 1.58
CA TRP A 361 -0.48 -26.95 2.64
C TRP A 361 -1.20 -27.83 3.66
N GLY A 362 -2.53 -27.74 3.77
CA GLY A 362 -3.33 -28.61 4.65
C GLY A 362 -2.93 -28.48 6.13
N LEU A 363 -2.57 -27.27 6.55
CA LEU A 363 -2.27 -26.93 7.95
C LEU A 363 -3.56 -26.54 8.69
N LEU A 364 -4.57 -26.07 7.97
CA LEU A 364 -5.93 -25.82 8.45
C LEU A 364 -6.93 -26.64 7.63
N PRO A 365 -7.97 -27.22 8.25
CA PRO A 365 -8.99 -27.96 7.53
C PRO A 365 -9.90 -26.99 6.76
N GLY A 366 -10.22 -27.31 5.50
CA GLY A 366 -11.18 -26.55 4.71
C GLY A 366 -10.73 -26.23 3.29
N HIS A 367 -11.57 -25.45 2.61
CA HIS A 367 -11.44 -25.14 1.20
C HIS A 367 -11.64 -23.64 0.95
N VAL A 368 -10.73 -23.04 0.19
CA VAL A 368 -10.87 -21.66 -0.32
C VAL A 368 -11.33 -21.68 -1.77
N ARG A 369 -12.31 -20.85 -2.12
CA ARG A 369 -12.78 -20.67 -3.50
C ARG A 369 -12.63 -19.24 -3.95
N MET A 370 -12.00 -19.02 -5.11
CA MET A 370 -11.99 -17.73 -5.79
C MET A 370 -13.32 -17.46 -6.49
N HIS A 371 -13.80 -16.22 -6.41
CA HIS A 371 -15.02 -15.75 -7.08
C HIS A 371 -14.70 -14.63 -8.07
N LYS A 372 -15.65 -14.36 -8.97
CA LYS A 372 -15.58 -13.20 -9.89
C LYS A 372 -16.02 -11.89 -9.24
N ARG A 373 -16.76 -11.97 -8.14
CA ARG A 373 -17.29 -10.81 -7.41
C ARG A 373 -16.49 -10.60 -6.14
N LEU A 374 -16.34 -9.33 -5.80
CA LEU A 374 -15.72 -8.88 -4.57
C LEU A 374 -16.44 -9.47 -3.36
N ALA A 375 -15.68 -10.08 -2.44
CA ALA A 375 -16.22 -10.72 -1.24
C ALA A 375 -16.00 -9.86 0.01
N GLY A 376 -14.81 -9.29 0.17
CA GLY A 376 -14.47 -8.37 1.26
C GLY A 376 -13.78 -7.13 0.74
N LEU A 377 -14.19 -5.95 1.21
CA LEU A 377 -13.47 -4.69 1.01
C LEU A 377 -13.69 -3.76 2.20
N GLY A 378 -12.62 -3.10 2.62
CA GLY A 378 -12.69 -1.92 3.46
C GLY A 378 -11.92 -2.04 4.79
N PRO A 379 -11.99 -1.00 5.60
CA PRO A 379 -11.27 -0.91 6.87
C PRO A 379 -11.74 -1.95 7.89
N GLN A 380 -10.79 -2.50 8.66
CA GLN A 380 -11.01 -3.54 9.65
C GLN A 380 -10.12 -3.29 10.88
N GLN A 381 -10.64 -3.58 12.07
CA GLN A 381 -9.84 -3.59 13.29
C GLN A 381 -9.98 -4.91 14.05
N LEU A 382 -8.88 -5.38 14.62
CA LEU A 382 -8.79 -6.63 15.35
C LEU A 382 -8.27 -6.34 16.76
N THR A 383 -9.09 -6.64 17.77
CA THR A 383 -8.69 -6.54 19.17
C THR A 383 -8.08 -7.85 19.65
N LEU A 384 -6.85 -7.77 20.16
CA LEU A 384 -6.11 -8.88 20.75
C LEU A 384 -5.77 -8.47 22.18
N GLY A 385 -6.48 -9.02 23.18
CA GLY A 385 -6.44 -8.58 24.57
C GLY A 385 -6.92 -7.13 24.71
N ASP A 386 -6.11 -6.29 25.36
CA ASP A 386 -6.33 -4.84 25.57
C ASP A 386 -5.82 -3.94 24.43
N ALA A 387 -5.34 -4.53 23.33
CA ALA A 387 -4.71 -3.80 22.23
C ALA A 387 -5.42 -4.06 20.91
N THR A 388 -5.57 -3.04 20.07
CA THR A 388 -6.31 -3.10 18.81
C THR A 388 -5.40 -2.80 17.63
N LEU A 389 -5.34 -3.72 16.67
CA LEU A 389 -4.73 -3.50 15.36
C LEU A 389 -5.77 -2.93 14.41
N ARG A 390 -5.40 -1.91 13.65
CA ARG A 390 -6.13 -1.43 12.47
C ARG A 390 -5.53 -2.04 11.21
N GLY A 391 -6.27 -1.99 10.13
CA GLY A 391 -5.89 -2.57 8.86
C GLY A 391 -7.08 -2.62 7.91
N HIS A 392 -7.08 -3.54 6.96
CA HIS A 392 -8.16 -3.61 5.99
C HIS A 392 -8.37 -5.04 5.47
N THR A 393 -9.39 -5.21 4.66
CA THR A 393 -9.64 -6.42 3.87
C THR A 393 -9.84 -6.03 2.42
N PHE A 394 -9.35 -6.86 1.50
CA PHE A 394 -9.65 -6.77 0.07
C PHE A 394 -9.46 -8.16 -0.57
N HIS A 395 -10.56 -8.88 -0.83
CA HIS A 395 -10.49 -10.23 -1.41
C HIS A 395 -11.73 -10.61 -2.21
N PHE A 396 -11.54 -11.59 -3.10
CA PHE A 396 -12.57 -12.15 -3.98
C PHE A 396 -12.88 -13.61 -3.61
N SER A 397 -12.44 -14.09 -2.45
CA SER A 397 -12.53 -15.51 -2.09
C SER A 397 -13.46 -15.76 -0.91
N SER A 398 -13.98 -16.98 -0.82
CA SER A 398 -14.67 -17.48 0.37
C SER A 398 -13.91 -18.65 0.97
N CYS A 399 -14.03 -18.81 2.28
CA CYS A 399 -13.44 -19.92 3.02
C CYS A 399 -14.57 -20.78 3.62
N GLU A 400 -14.59 -22.06 3.25
CA GLU A 400 -15.46 -23.09 3.84
C GLU A 400 -14.60 -23.97 4.75
N THR A 401 -14.83 -23.90 6.07
CA THR A 401 -14.02 -24.61 7.07
C THR A 401 -14.89 -25.08 8.23
N PRO A 402 -14.60 -26.25 8.85
CA PRO A 402 -15.24 -26.67 10.08
C PRO A 402 -14.74 -25.90 11.32
N LEU A 403 -13.70 -25.07 11.18
CA LEU A 403 -13.19 -24.26 12.29
C LEU A 403 -14.20 -23.19 12.71
N ALA A 404 -14.50 -23.14 14.00
CA ALA A 404 -15.18 -21.99 14.57
C ALA A 404 -14.21 -20.79 14.62
N PRO A 405 -14.61 -19.60 14.15
CA PRO A 405 -13.83 -18.38 14.35
C PRO A 405 -13.57 -18.15 15.84
N SER A 406 -12.33 -17.83 16.21
CA SER A 406 -11.96 -17.48 17.59
C SER A 406 -12.31 -16.03 17.92
N ALA A 407 -12.32 -15.17 16.89
CA ALA A 407 -12.75 -13.78 16.96
C ALA A 407 -13.17 -13.31 15.56
N HIS A 408 -13.70 -12.08 15.49
CA HIS A 408 -13.95 -11.37 14.24
C HIS A 408 -13.34 -9.98 14.32
N THR A 409 -12.89 -9.46 13.19
CA THR A 409 -12.62 -8.03 13.08
C THR A 409 -13.92 -7.23 13.15
N VAL A 410 -13.79 -5.94 13.41
CA VAL A 410 -14.90 -4.98 13.43
C VAL A 410 -14.62 -3.91 12.40
N ARG A 411 -15.66 -3.42 11.72
CA ARG A 411 -15.56 -2.28 10.80
C ARG A 411 -15.65 -0.96 11.60
N PRO A 412 -15.02 0.13 11.15
CA PRO A 412 -15.15 1.43 11.82
C PRO A 412 -16.61 1.85 11.92
N GLY A 413 -17.04 2.30 13.09
CA GLY A 413 -18.43 2.72 13.34
C GLY A 413 -19.46 1.57 13.36
N GLY A 414 -19.06 0.34 13.09
CA GLY A 414 -19.90 -0.84 13.27
C GLY A 414 -19.97 -1.23 14.74
N GLY A 415 -21.18 -1.25 15.32
CA GLY A 415 -21.40 -1.97 16.56
C GLY A 415 -21.18 -3.48 16.37
N ARG A 416 -21.02 -4.23 17.48
CA ARG A 416 -20.80 -5.70 17.49
C ARG A 416 -21.87 -6.53 16.73
N THR A 417 -22.96 -5.90 16.27
CA THR A 417 -24.12 -6.52 15.62
C THR A 417 -24.25 -6.22 14.11
N ALA A 418 -23.44 -5.33 13.54
CA ALA A 418 -23.35 -5.17 12.09
C ALA A 418 -22.45 -6.28 11.51
N SER A 419 -22.86 -6.94 10.41
CA SER A 419 -22.23 -8.13 9.80
C SER A 419 -20.78 -8.35 10.25
N ALA A 420 -20.53 -9.43 11.00
CA ALA A 420 -19.22 -9.72 11.57
C ALA A 420 -18.12 -9.46 10.55
N GLY A 421 -17.05 -8.76 10.94
CA GLY A 421 -15.91 -8.55 10.06
C GLY A 421 -15.21 -9.87 9.74
N GLU A 422 -13.99 -9.79 9.24
CA GLU A 422 -13.22 -10.97 8.86
C GLU A 422 -13.02 -11.90 10.05
N ALA A 423 -13.29 -13.18 9.85
CA ALA A 423 -13.03 -14.20 10.85
C ALA A 423 -11.53 -14.27 11.13
N LEU A 424 -11.19 -14.44 12.41
CA LEU A 424 -9.87 -14.87 12.84
C LEU A 424 -9.97 -16.34 13.27
N TYR A 425 -9.30 -17.20 12.52
CA TYR A 425 -9.17 -18.61 12.88
C TYR A 425 -7.90 -18.83 13.70
N VAL A 426 -8.03 -19.55 14.81
CA VAL A 426 -6.89 -19.98 15.62
C VAL A 426 -6.92 -21.49 15.79
N GLN A 427 -5.85 -22.17 15.39
CA GLN A 427 -5.65 -23.60 15.58
C GLN A 427 -4.21 -23.84 16.06
N GLY A 428 -4.06 -24.18 17.34
CA GLY A 428 -2.74 -24.26 17.96
C GLY A 428 -2.00 -22.91 17.82
N PRO A 429 -0.79 -22.86 17.26
CA PRO A 429 -0.04 -21.62 17.08
C PRO A 429 -0.38 -20.86 15.78
N VAL A 430 -1.26 -21.40 14.94
CA VAL A 430 -1.65 -20.78 13.66
C VAL A 430 -2.76 -19.77 13.90
N ARG A 431 -2.57 -18.55 13.39
CA ARG A 431 -3.52 -17.44 13.40
C ARG A 431 -3.71 -16.99 11.96
N ALA A 432 -4.94 -17.07 11.45
CA ALA A 432 -5.22 -16.83 10.04
C ALA A 432 -6.50 -15.99 9.85
N SER A 433 -6.42 -14.96 9.01
CA SER A 433 -7.56 -14.10 8.69
C SER A 433 -7.39 -13.46 7.31
N TYR A 434 -8.49 -13.06 6.67
CA TYR A 434 -8.44 -12.15 5.51
C TYR A 434 -7.99 -10.73 5.88
N PHE A 435 -7.85 -10.43 7.17
CA PHE A 435 -7.38 -9.15 7.68
C PHE A 435 -5.91 -8.88 7.37
N HIS A 436 -5.66 -7.77 6.67
CA HIS A 436 -4.33 -7.18 6.48
C HIS A 436 -4.02 -6.17 7.56
N ALA A 437 -3.13 -6.52 8.47
CA ALA A 437 -2.83 -5.70 9.65
C ALA A 437 -1.82 -4.58 9.33
N TRP A 438 -2.09 -3.39 9.85
CA TRP A 438 -1.13 -2.28 9.93
C TRP A 438 -0.43 -2.32 11.28
N PHE A 439 0.80 -2.83 11.33
CA PHE A 439 1.47 -3.16 12.60
C PHE A 439 1.76 -1.93 13.47
N ASP A 440 2.00 -0.77 12.83
CA ASP A 440 2.27 0.49 13.51
C ASP A 440 1.04 1.06 14.24
N SER A 441 -0.16 0.50 13.98
CA SER A 441 -1.35 0.88 14.76
C SER A 441 -1.33 0.37 16.19
N SER A 442 -0.55 -0.69 16.48
CA SER A 442 -0.35 -1.18 17.85
C SER A 442 0.84 -2.13 17.95
N PHE A 443 1.93 -1.67 18.57
CA PHE A 443 3.10 -2.50 18.85
C PHE A 443 2.81 -3.72 19.74
N ALA A 444 1.96 -3.56 20.75
CA ALA A 444 1.61 -4.64 21.67
C ALA A 444 0.83 -5.76 20.98
N ALA A 445 -0.19 -5.40 20.19
CA ALA A 445 -0.96 -6.38 19.44
C ALA A 445 -0.13 -7.01 18.30
N THR A 446 0.74 -6.25 17.64
CA THR A 446 1.70 -6.79 16.67
C THR A 446 2.60 -7.85 17.31
N ALA A 447 3.22 -7.56 18.45
CA ALA A 447 4.07 -8.53 19.14
C ALA A 447 3.30 -9.81 19.51
N ARG A 448 2.03 -9.69 19.95
CA ARG A 448 1.18 -10.84 20.27
C ARG A 448 0.95 -11.79 19.08
N LEU A 449 0.95 -11.29 17.84
CA LEU A 449 0.85 -12.13 16.63
C LEU A 449 2.06 -13.07 16.46
N PHE A 450 3.22 -12.74 17.03
CA PHE A 450 4.49 -13.46 16.83
C PHE A 450 5.03 -14.10 18.11
N LEU A 451 4.32 -13.99 19.24
CA LEU A 451 4.67 -14.65 20.49
C LEU A 451 3.87 -15.95 20.69
N PRO A 452 4.46 -16.99 21.32
CA PRO A 452 3.83 -18.29 21.54
C PRO A 452 2.72 -18.27 22.60
N ALA A 453 2.54 -17.15 23.31
CA ALA A 453 1.49 -17.01 24.32
C ALA A 453 0.09 -17.15 23.67
N PRO A 454 -0.88 -17.76 24.39
CA PRO A 454 -2.28 -17.72 23.97
C PRO A 454 -2.72 -16.28 23.74
N ILE A 455 -3.43 -16.02 22.65
CA ILE A 455 -4.05 -14.72 22.44
C ILE A 455 -5.34 -14.70 23.27
N GLY A 456 -5.43 -13.81 24.24
CA GLY A 456 -6.69 -13.51 24.90
C GLY A 456 -7.62 -12.81 23.92
N PHE A 457 -8.80 -13.40 23.69
CA PHE A 457 -9.88 -12.75 22.97
C PHE A 457 -10.88 -12.23 23.98
N ASP A 458 -11.33 -10.99 23.80
CA ASP A 458 -12.42 -10.47 24.59
C ASP A 458 -13.71 -11.14 24.11
N HIS A 459 -14.07 -12.25 24.75
CA HIS A 459 -15.35 -12.92 24.57
C HIS A 459 -16.43 -12.13 25.33
N GLY A 460 -16.57 -10.85 24.98
CA GLY A 460 -17.46 -9.96 25.69
C GLY A 460 -18.92 -10.32 25.55
#